data_AF-A0AAW5BRK3-F1
#
_entry.id   AF-A0AAW5BRK3-F1
#
_cell.length_a   1.000
_cell.length_b   1.000
_cell.length_c   1.000
_cell.angle_alpha   90.00
_cell.angle_beta   90.00
_cell.angle_gamma   90.00
#
_symmetry.space_group_name_H-M   'P 1'
#
loop_
_entity.id
_entity.type
_entity.pdbx_description
1 polymer ?
#
loop_
_entity_poly.entity_id
_entity_poly.type
_entity_poly.pdbx_seq_one_letter_code
_entity_poly.pdbx_strand_id
1 'polypeptide(L)'
;MKQVYIASPLRGDYDTNIRNAVKYCRLAAESGVLALVPHIIFSQWCNDAIPEQREQGLKLGLELLTHSEELWVMGEHISEGMRGEIAFAEEHGIPTFFMREPTVPLYYPISADENHLLSRMDCTPDGAKENYEGKMVLLRHENLAGKYRTPINQLWLCTHGPGCRPDFVHSDTIHLRHPVDDDYMVVGRGDVWGIPKPETLEWLATLYPALVEKAALQAETAADEELCR
;
A
#
# COMPACT_ATOMS: atom_id res chain seq x y z
N MET A 1 -1.37 14.62 -11.66
CA MET A 1 -0.07 14.16 -11.10
C MET A 1 -0.30 14.02 -9.61
N LYS A 2 -0.09 12.81 -9.07
CA LYS A 2 -0.36 12.50 -7.67
C LYS A 2 0.60 13.25 -6.74
N GLN A 3 0.10 13.86 -5.66
CA GLN A 3 0.92 14.52 -4.64
C GLN A 3 1.29 13.53 -3.54
N VAL A 4 2.59 13.32 -3.35
CA VAL A 4 3.10 12.30 -2.43
C VAL A 4 4.09 12.93 -1.47
N TYR A 5 3.88 12.68 -0.19
CA TYR A 5 4.82 13.00 0.85
C TYR A 5 5.90 11.92 0.93
N ILE A 6 7.18 12.29 0.84
CA ILE A 6 8.29 11.35 1.07
C ILE A 6 8.89 11.58 2.45
N ALA A 7 8.75 10.56 3.30
CA ALA A 7 9.42 10.45 4.59
C ALA A 7 10.73 9.69 4.42
N SER A 8 11.86 10.32 4.78
CA SER A 8 13.17 9.66 4.82
C SER A 8 14.03 10.21 5.97
N PRO A 9 15.04 9.46 6.43
CA PRO A 9 15.92 9.92 7.50
C PRO A 9 16.62 11.23 7.15
N LEU A 10 16.70 12.15 8.11
CA LEU A 10 17.50 13.38 8.02
C LEU A 10 18.76 13.31 8.90
N ARG A 11 18.59 12.97 10.18
CA ARG A 11 19.67 12.91 11.18
C ARG A 11 20.61 11.71 10.95
N GLY A 12 21.82 11.80 11.49
CA GLY A 12 22.89 10.81 11.29
C GLY A 12 23.87 11.32 10.25
N ASP A 13 24.04 10.57 9.15
CA ASP A 13 24.83 11.01 8.00
C ASP A 13 24.03 12.02 7.16
N TYR A 14 24.02 13.28 7.62
CA TYR A 14 23.21 14.36 7.07
C TYR A 14 23.43 14.56 5.56
N ASP A 15 24.69 14.62 5.10
CA ASP A 15 25.02 14.87 3.70
C ASP A 15 24.58 13.71 2.80
N THR A 16 24.70 12.47 3.26
CA THR A 16 24.20 11.31 2.52
C THR A 16 22.68 11.27 2.51
N ASN A 17 22.04 11.58 3.64
CA ASN A 17 20.58 11.60 3.76
C ASN A 17 19.95 12.65 2.84
N ILE A 18 20.49 13.86 2.77
CA ILE A 18 20.01 14.90 1.84
C ILE A 18 20.21 14.46 0.38
N ARG A 19 21.37 13.89 0.02
CA ARG A 19 21.61 13.37 -1.34
C ARG A 19 20.62 12.26 -1.70
N ASN A 20 20.32 11.37 -0.77
CA ASN A 20 19.34 10.31 -0.94
C ASN A 20 17.93 10.87 -1.11
N ALA A 21 17.51 11.79 -0.25
CA ALA A 21 16.21 12.44 -0.34
C ALA A 21 16.01 13.13 -1.70
N VAL A 22 17.01 13.90 -2.17
CA VAL A 22 16.98 14.53 -3.50
C VAL A 22 16.88 13.49 -4.62
N LYS A 23 17.62 12.37 -4.50
CA LYS A 23 17.54 11.26 -5.45
C LYS A 23 16.14 10.64 -5.47
N TYR A 24 15.52 10.42 -4.31
CA TYR A 24 14.16 9.89 -4.21
C TYR A 24 13.13 10.83 -4.83
N CYS A 25 13.23 12.16 -4.60
CA CYS A 25 12.39 13.15 -5.28
C CYS A 25 12.46 13.00 -6.80
N ARG A 26 13.68 12.89 -7.34
CA ARG A 26 13.90 12.79 -8.78
C ARG A 26 13.28 11.51 -9.34
N LEU A 27 13.53 10.36 -8.71
CA LEU A 27 12.98 9.08 -9.16
C LEU A 27 11.44 9.05 -9.11
N ALA A 28 10.85 9.64 -8.07
CA ALA A 28 9.39 9.77 -7.97
C ALA A 28 8.83 10.70 -9.06
N ALA A 29 9.48 11.83 -9.32
CA ALA A 29 9.10 12.73 -10.41
C ALA A 29 9.21 12.07 -11.79
N GLU A 30 10.27 11.30 -12.05
CA GLU A 30 10.44 10.48 -13.26
C GLU A 30 9.34 9.41 -13.40
N SER A 31 8.72 9.02 -12.29
CA SER A 31 7.59 8.08 -12.24
C SER A 31 6.22 8.77 -12.31
N GLY A 32 6.17 10.09 -12.58
CA GLY A 32 4.94 10.85 -12.74
C GLY A 32 4.27 11.26 -11.43
N VAL A 33 5.04 11.42 -10.35
CA VAL A 33 4.57 11.81 -9.01
C VAL A 33 5.17 13.14 -8.58
N LEU A 34 4.35 14.02 -8.00
CA LEU A 34 4.82 15.24 -7.36
C LEU A 34 5.28 14.90 -5.93
N ALA A 35 6.58 14.69 -5.78
CA ALA A 35 7.21 14.37 -4.50
C ALA A 35 7.43 15.61 -3.62
N LEU A 36 6.91 15.57 -2.40
CA LEU A 36 7.03 16.59 -1.37
C LEU A 36 7.90 16.07 -0.23
N VAL A 37 9.04 16.72 0.03
CA VAL A 37 10.04 16.25 1.00
C VAL A 37 10.35 17.36 1.99
N PRO A 38 9.65 17.43 3.13
CA PRO A 38 9.70 18.60 4.01
C PRO A 38 11.08 18.93 4.52
N HIS A 39 11.88 17.92 4.86
CA HIS A 39 13.22 18.16 5.37
C HIS A 39 14.20 18.67 4.30
N ILE A 40 13.86 18.68 3.01
CA ILE A 40 14.63 19.43 2.00
C ILE A 40 14.25 20.92 2.01
N ILE A 41 12.99 21.24 2.34
CA ILE A 41 12.45 22.60 2.26
C ILE A 41 12.64 23.33 3.60
N PHE A 42 12.11 22.77 4.67
CA PHE A 42 12.04 23.41 5.98
C PHE A 42 13.38 23.37 6.70
N SER A 43 14.22 22.35 6.52
CA SER A 43 15.53 22.32 7.20
C SER A 43 16.49 23.41 6.74
N GLN A 44 16.23 24.05 5.59
CA GLN A 44 17.03 25.17 5.08
C GLN A 44 16.89 26.43 5.93
N TRP A 45 15.84 26.52 6.75
CA TRP A 45 15.55 27.70 7.58
C TRP A 45 15.02 27.39 8.99
N CYS A 46 14.53 26.16 9.24
CA CYS A 46 14.28 25.60 10.57
C CYS A 46 15.46 24.73 10.99
N ASN A 47 16.27 25.22 11.93
CA ASN A 47 17.37 24.45 12.50
C ASN A 47 16.84 23.37 13.45
N ASP A 48 16.96 22.12 13.02
CA ASP A 48 16.49 20.94 13.76
C ASP A 48 17.26 20.68 15.08
N ALA A 49 18.39 21.35 15.31
CA ALA A 49 19.11 21.34 16.60
C ALA A 49 18.51 22.29 17.65
N ILE A 50 17.67 23.24 17.24
CA ILE A 50 16.98 24.19 18.12
C ILE A 50 15.56 23.65 18.38
N PRO A 51 15.19 23.31 19.63
CA PRO A 51 13.90 22.67 19.93
C PRO A 51 12.68 23.39 19.36
N GLU A 52 12.61 24.71 19.48
CA GLU A 52 11.48 25.51 19.00
C GLU A 52 11.37 25.50 17.47
N GLN A 53 12.51 25.58 16.77
CA GLN A 53 12.52 25.53 15.30
C GLN A 53 12.26 24.11 14.77
N ARG A 54 12.71 23.09 15.50
CA ARG A 54 12.36 21.69 15.23
C ARG A 54 10.86 21.48 15.33
N GLU A 55 10.22 21.94 16.40
CA GLU A 55 8.78 21.85 16.58
C GLU A 55 8.03 22.57 15.44
N GLN A 56 8.48 23.77 15.05
CA GLN A 56 7.93 24.49 13.91
C GLN A 56 8.10 23.70 12.60
N GLY A 57 9.28 23.14 12.34
CA GLY A 57 9.56 22.34 11.14
C GLY A 57 8.69 21.08 11.07
N LEU A 58 8.50 20.38 12.20
CA LEU A 58 7.60 19.23 12.30
C LEU A 58 6.15 19.63 12.03
N LYS A 59 5.67 20.72 12.63
CA LYS A 59 4.31 21.22 12.42
C LYS A 59 4.04 21.54 10.95
N LEU A 60 4.98 22.21 10.27
CA LEU A 60 4.86 22.50 8.84
C LEU A 60 4.94 21.24 7.98
N GLY A 61 5.76 20.27 8.38
CA GLY A 61 5.82 18.95 7.76
C GLY A 61 4.47 18.23 7.83
N LEU A 62 3.85 18.18 9.01
CA LEU A 62 2.53 17.55 9.18
C LEU A 62 1.43 18.29 8.42
N GLU A 63 1.46 19.63 8.40
CA GLU A 63 0.54 20.41 7.57
C GLU A 63 0.76 20.12 6.08
N LEU A 64 1.98 19.87 5.61
CA LEU A 64 2.18 19.45 4.22
C LEU A 64 1.63 18.04 3.95
N LEU A 65 1.72 17.16 4.96
CA LEU A 65 1.22 15.79 4.88
C LEU A 65 -0.31 15.75 4.78
N THR A 66 -1.05 16.65 5.45
CA THR A 66 -2.53 16.70 5.34
C THR A 66 -3.04 16.98 3.93
N HIS A 67 -2.26 17.68 3.11
CA HIS A 67 -2.59 17.96 1.71
C HIS A 67 -2.00 16.94 0.72
N SER A 68 -1.33 15.89 1.21
CA SER A 68 -0.75 14.84 0.38
C SER A 68 -1.71 13.67 0.21
N GLU A 69 -1.71 13.04 -0.96
CA GLU A 69 -2.58 11.90 -1.25
C GLU A 69 -2.04 10.60 -0.65
N GLU A 70 -0.73 10.47 -0.53
CA GLU A 70 -0.06 9.28 0.02
C GLU A 70 1.21 9.66 0.81
N LEU A 71 1.55 8.82 1.78
CA LEU A 71 2.83 8.84 2.50
C LEU A 71 3.73 7.70 2.00
N TRP A 72 4.94 8.07 1.58
CA TRP A 72 5.94 7.18 1.02
C TRP A 72 7.16 7.15 1.95
N VAL A 73 7.31 6.06 2.70
CA VAL A 73 8.36 5.85 3.71
C VAL A 73 9.56 5.19 3.05
N MET A 74 10.68 5.90 2.95
CA MET A 74 11.87 5.45 2.21
C MET A 74 12.94 4.85 3.11
N GLY A 75 13.39 3.65 2.74
CA GLY A 75 14.46 2.92 3.40
C GLY A 75 13.97 2.03 4.55
N GLU A 76 14.89 1.25 5.10
CA GLU A 76 14.57 0.28 6.17
C GLU A 76 14.59 0.89 7.57
N HIS A 77 15.32 1.99 7.76
CA HIS A 77 15.44 2.64 9.05
C HIS A 77 14.38 3.73 9.24
N ILE A 78 13.44 3.49 10.17
CA ILE A 78 12.41 4.47 10.54
C ILE A 78 12.92 5.34 11.69
N SER A 79 13.23 6.60 11.39
CA SER A 79 13.63 7.61 12.38
C SER A 79 12.45 8.06 13.27
N GLU A 80 12.74 8.74 14.37
CA GLU A 80 11.70 9.29 15.27
C GLU A 80 10.73 10.24 14.54
N GLY A 81 11.25 11.13 13.68
CA GLY A 81 10.41 12.04 12.89
C GLY A 81 9.48 11.28 11.95
N MET A 82 10.02 10.26 11.27
CA MET A 82 9.23 9.40 10.38
C MET A 82 8.14 8.62 11.14
N ARG A 83 8.38 8.20 12.39
CA ARG A 83 7.33 7.58 13.22
C ARG A 83 6.17 8.54 13.48
N GLY A 84 6.47 9.81 13.74
CA GLY A 84 5.46 10.85 13.90
C GLY A 84 4.64 11.05 12.61
N GLU A 85 5.31 11.11 11.46
CA GLU A 85 4.66 11.23 10.14
C GLU A 85 3.77 10.01 9.83
N ILE A 86 4.24 8.79 10.12
CA ILE A 86 3.47 7.55 9.93
C ILE A 86 2.23 7.52 10.83
N ALA A 87 2.40 7.85 12.12
CA ALA A 87 1.28 7.88 13.06
C ALA A 87 0.23 8.92 12.65
N PHE A 88 0.69 10.10 12.19
CA PHE A 88 -0.19 11.15 11.69
C PHE A 88 -0.96 10.70 10.44
N ALA A 89 -0.27 10.05 9.49
CA ALA A 89 -0.91 9.50 8.29
C ALA A 89 -1.99 8.47 8.64
N GLU A 90 -1.72 7.57 9.58
CA GLU A 90 -2.69 6.58 10.06
C GLU A 90 -3.93 7.25 10.70
N GLU A 91 -3.74 8.26 11.56
CA GLU A 91 -4.83 9.01 12.19
C GLU A 91 -5.71 9.76 11.19
N HIS A 92 -5.12 10.25 10.09
CA HIS A 92 -5.80 11.05 9.07
C HIS A 92 -6.28 10.21 7.87
N GLY A 93 -6.09 8.89 7.91
CA GLY A 93 -6.50 8.00 6.83
C GLY A 93 -5.67 8.14 5.55
N ILE A 94 -4.43 8.62 5.65
CA ILE A 94 -3.52 8.79 4.51
C ILE A 94 -2.82 7.45 4.23
N PRO A 95 -3.00 6.87 3.04
CA PRO A 95 -2.36 5.62 2.65
C PRO A 95 -0.83 5.71 2.75
N THR A 96 -0.24 4.73 3.43
CA THR A 96 1.19 4.70 3.69
C THR A 96 1.84 3.49 3.01
N PHE A 97 2.89 3.74 2.22
CA PHE A 97 3.66 2.72 1.51
C PHE A 97 5.13 2.73 1.96
N PHE A 98 5.71 1.55 2.12
CA PHE A 98 7.08 1.37 2.62
C PHE A 98 8.00 0.88 1.51
N MET A 99 8.99 1.70 1.14
CA MET A 99 9.94 1.37 0.08
C MET A 99 11.29 1.00 0.68
N ARG A 100 11.50 -0.32 0.83
CA ARG A 100 12.77 -0.88 1.34
C ARG A 100 13.94 -0.60 0.42
N GLU A 101 13.70 -0.64 -0.91
CA GLU A 101 14.68 -0.36 -1.95
C GLU A 101 14.33 0.93 -2.70
N PRO A 102 14.43 2.11 -2.06
CA PRO A 102 13.92 3.38 -2.60
C PRO A 102 14.68 3.88 -3.84
N THR A 103 15.80 3.23 -4.19
CA THR A 103 16.58 3.53 -5.40
C THR A 103 16.17 2.72 -6.62
N VAL A 104 15.20 1.81 -6.48
CA VAL A 104 14.69 0.94 -7.54
C VAL A 104 13.22 1.31 -7.82
N PRO A 105 12.94 2.17 -8.82
CA PRO A 105 11.58 2.66 -9.10
C PRO A 105 10.53 1.57 -9.39
N LEU A 106 10.98 0.36 -9.75
CA LEU A 106 10.10 -0.79 -9.99
C LEU A 106 9.18 -1.09 -8.78
N TYR A 107 9.66 -0.82 -7.56
CA TYR A 107 8.94 -1.05 -6.31
C TYR A 107 8.10 0.15 -5.85
N TYR A 108 8.03 1.23 -6.63
CA TYR A 108 7.20 2.37 -6.25
C TYR A 108 5.71 2.01 -6.43
N PRO A 109 4.81 2.47 -5.53
CA PRO A 109 3.38 2.18 -5.57
C PRO A 109 2.69 3.04 -6.65
N ILE A 110 3.11 2.87 -7.91
CA ILE A 110 2.52 3.51 -9.09
C ILE A 110 1.51 2.55 -9.71
N SER A 111 0.25 2.99 -9.80
CA SER A 111 -0.78 2.21 -10.50
C SER A 111 -0.62 2.31 -12.01
N ALA A 112 -0.81 1.19 -12.71
CA ALA A 112 -0.76 1.12 -14.17
C ALA A 112 -1.94 1.83 -14.86
N ASP A 113 -3.03 2.05 -14.12
CA ASP A 113 -4.28 2.65 -14.60
C ASP A 113 -4.62 3.97 -13.88
N GLU A 114 -3.62 4.55 -13.19
CA GLU A 114 -3.72 5.82 -12.45
C GLU A 114 -4.66 5.82 -11.23
N ASN A 115 -5.36 4.71 -10.93
CA ASN A 115 -6.19 4.60 -9.72
C ASN A 115 -5.34 4.46 -8.44
N HIS A 116 -5.94 4.76 -7.28
CA HIS A 116 -5.26 4.57 -5.99
C HIS A 116 -5.08 3.08 -5.66
N LEU A 117 -3.85 2.67 -5.36
CA LEU A 117 -3.54 1.29 -4.99
C LEU A 117 -4.01 0.99 -3.57
N LEU A 118 -4.51 -0.23 -3.38
CA LEU A 118 -5.04 -0.66 -2.10
C LEU A 118 -3.92 -0.89 -1.07
N SER A 119 -4.22 -0.52 0.16
CA SER A 119 -3.35 -0.56 1.32
C SER A 119 -4.02 -1.28 2.48
N ARG A 120 -3.35 -1.31 3.63
CA ARG A 120 -3.94 -1.81 4.87
C ARG A 120 -5.20 -1.04 5.30
N MET A 121 -5.33 0.23 4.90
CA MET A 121 -6.48 1.08 5.24
C MET A 121 -7.77 0.61 4.56
N ASP A 122 -7.66 -0.19 3.50
CA ASP A 122 -8.78 -0.72 2.72
C ASP A 122 -9.27 -2.08 3.23
N CYS A 123 -8.64 -2.59 4.30
CA CYS A 123 -9.00 -3.84 4.98
C CYS A 123 -9.86 -3.61 6.22
N THR A 124 -10.62 -4.63 6.63
CA THR A 124 -11.28 -4.64 7.95
C THR A 124 -10.24 -4.61 9.08
N PRO A 125 -10.52 -4.00 10.24
CA PRO A 125 -9.53 -3.80 11.31
C PRO A 125 -8.82 -5.08 11.79
N ASP A 126 -9.55 -6.19 11.87
CA ASP A 126 -9.04 -7.49 12.28
C ASP A 126 -8.90 -8.50 11.13
N GLY A 127 -9.15 -8.07 9.89
CA GLY A 127 -9.14 -8.96 8.72
C GLY A 127 -7.84 -9.74 8.59
N ALA A 128 -6.70 -9.09 8.89
CA ALA A 128 -5.38 -9.72 8.86
C ALA A 128 -5.20 -10.89 9.86
N LYS A 129 -6.05 -10.99 10.88
CA LYS A 129 -6.03 -12.03 11.92
C LYS A 129 -7.08 -13.13 11.69
N GLU A 130 -7.93 -13.00 10.68
CA GLU A 130 -9.00 -13.96 10.42
C GLU A 130 -8.53 -15.16 9.60
N ASN A 131 -9.34 -16.23 9.56
CA ASN A 131 -9.17 -17.27 8.55
C ASN A 131 -9.50 -16.69 7.16
N TYR A 132 -8.59 -16.84 6.19
CA TYR A 132 -8.73 -16.38 4.82
C TYR A 132 -9.42 -17.37 3.90
N GLU A 133 -9.50 -18.66 4.24
CA GLU A 133 -10.07 -19.68 3.37
C GLU A 133 -11.51 -19.34 2.95
N GLY A 134 -11.76 -19.31 1.64
CA GLY A 134 -13.03 -18.93 1.04
C GLY A 134 -13.33 -17.42 1.03
N LYS A 135 -12.39 -16.56 1.45
CA LYS A 135 -12.60 -15.11 1.53
C LYS A 135 -11.75 -14.35 0.52
N MET A 136 -12.24 -13.16 0.15
CA MET A 136 -11.44 -12.19 -0.57
C MET A 136 -10.34 -11.62 0.33
N VAL A 137 -9.16 -11.41 -0.24
CA VAL A 137 -8.00 -10.81 0.40
C VAL A 137 -7.36 -9.77 -0.53
N LEU A 138 -6.70 -8.77 0.07
CA LEU A 138 -5.97 -7.74 -0.66
C LEU A 138 -4.48 -8.06 -0.69
N LEU A 139 -3.95 -8.33 -1.88
CA LEU A 139 -2.54 -8.53 -2.15
C LEU A 139 -1.76 -7.21 -2.05
N ARG A 140 -0.57 -7.29 -1.46
CA ARG A 140 0.43 -6.22 -1.49
C ARG A 140 0.88 -5.93 -2.92
N HIS A 141 0.85 -4.66 -3.32
CA HIS A 141 1.21 -4.21 -4.66
C HIS A 141 2.66 -4.57 -5.06
N GLU A 142 3.54 -4.82 -4.10
CA GLU A 142 4.91 -5.30 -4.29
C GLU A 142 4.97 -6.67 -4.99
N ASN A 143 3.91 -7.48 -4.86
CA ASN A 143 3.79 -8.77 -5.53
C ASN A 143 3.27 -8.67 -6.97
N LEU A 144 2.99 -7.45 -7.45
CA LEU A 144 2.55 -7.20 -8.81
C LEU A 144 3.66 -6.51 -9.62
N ALA A 145 3.91 -7.04 -10.82
CA ALA A 145 4.74 -6.34 -11.79
C ALA A 145 4.09 -5.01 -12.18
N GLY A 146 4.88 -3.96 -12.40
CA GLY A 146 4.36 -2.59 -12.59
C GLY A 146 3.25 -2.46 -13.62
N LYS A 147 3.32 -3.15 -14.77
CA LYS A 147 2.27 -3.14 -15.81
C LYS A 147 0.93 -3.79 -15.41
N TYR A 148 0.92 -4.60 -14.35
CA TYR A 148 -0.26 -5.26 -13.80
C TYR A 148 -0.62 -4.72 -12.42
N ARG A 149 0.06 -3.67 -11.94
CA ARG A 149 -0.19 -3.09 -10.63
C ARG A 149 -1.40 -2.18 -10.73
N THR A 150 -2.58 -2.77 -10.52
CA THR A 150 -3.87 -2.07 -10.49
C THR A 150 -4.65 -2.53 -9.26
N PRO A 151 -5.61 -1.74 -8.77
CA PRO A 151 -6.44 -2.13 -7.63
C PRO A 151 -7.19 -3.47 -7.81
N ILE A 152 -7.70 -3.76 -9.01
CA ILE A 152 -8.37 -5.04 -9.27
C ILE A 152 -7.41 -6.23 -9.14
N ASN A 153 -6.18 -6.09 -9.62
CA ASN A 153 -5.16 -7.14 -9.52
C ASN A 153 -4.58 -7.27 -8.10
N GLN A 154 -4.98 -6.41 -7.16
CA GLN A 154 -4.75 -6.61 -5.74
C GLN A 154 -5.87 -7.42 -5.08
N LEU A 155 -7.02 -7.65 -5.71
CA LEU A 155 -8.13 -8.42 -5.13
C LEU A 155 -8.02 -9.90 -5.53
N TRP A 156 -8.00 -10.79 -4.53
CA TRP A 156 -7.88 -12.23 -4.76
C TRP A 156 -8.80 -13.04 -3.86
N LEU A 157 -9.36 -14.13 -4.37
CA LEU A 157 -10.02 -15.14 -3.54
C LEU A 157 -8.98 -16.09 -2.96
N CYS A 158 -8.89 -16.18 -1.64
CA CYS A 158 -8.08 -17.19 -0.99
C CYS A 158 -8.84 -18.52 -0.93
N THR A 159 -8.35 -19.51 -1.67
CA THR A 159 -9.05 -20.79 -1.86
C THR A 159 -8.76 -21.80 -0.77
N HIS A 160 -7.49 -21.95 -0.37
CA HIS A 160 -7.01 -22.90 0.64
C HIS A 160 -5.53 -22.63 0.97
N GLY A 161 -5.00 -23.33 1.98
CA GLY A 161 -3.58 -23.28 2.35
C GLY A 161 -3.36 -23.37 3.86
N PRO A 162 -2.20 -23.87 4.30
CA PRO A 162 -1.88 -23.96 5.73
C PRO A 162 -1.85 -22.58 6.40
N GLY A 163 -1.48 -21.51 5.68
CA GLY A 163 -1.44 -20.13 6.15
C GLY A 163 -2.78 -19.41 6.16
N CYS A 164 -3.87 -20.05 5.72
CA CYS A 164 -5.20 -19.44 5.73
C CYS A 164 -5.64 -19.08 7.15
N ARG A 165 -5.34 -19.94 8.12
CA ARG A 165 -5.58 -19.65 9.54
C ARG A 165 -4.40 -18.86 10.12
N PRO A 166 -4.64 -17.94 11.08
CA PRO A 166 -3.60 -17.12 11.69
C PRO A 166 -2.64 -17.92 12.59
N ASP A 167 -3.04 -19.10 13.07
CA ASP A 167 -2.29 -19.98 13.97
C ASP A 167 -1.47 -21.06 13.23
N PHE A 168 -1.12 -20.80 11.98
CA PHE A 168 -0.26 -21.69 11.20
C PHE A 168 1.09 -21.92 11.89
N VAL A 169 1.60 -23.15 11.82
CA VAL A 169 2.84 -23.54 12.53
C VAL A 169 4.01 -23.76 11.59
N HIS A 170 3.77 -24.42 10.45
CA HIS A 170 4.85 -24.91 9.58
C HIS A 170 5.00 -24.13 8.27
N SER A 171 3.94 -23.49 7.80
CA SER A 171 3.95 -22.73 6.55
C SER A 171 2.84 -21.70 6.58
N ASP A 172 3.17 -20.48 6.16
CA ASP A 172 2.23 -19.38 5.99
C ASP A 172 1.64 -19.34 4.56
N THR A 173 1.85 -20.38 3.76
CA THR A 173 1.41 -20.42 2.36
C THR A 173 -0.12 -20.34 2.23
N ILE A 174 -0.59 -19.50 1.31
CA ILE A 174 -1.98 -19.39 0.88
C ILE A 174 -2.08 -19.46 -0.66
N HIS A 175 -3.14 -20.12 -1.14
CA HIS A 175 -3.43 -20.28 -2.57
C HIS A 175 -4.52 -19.32 -2.99
N LEU A 176 -4.19 -18.44 -3.94
CA LEU A 176 -5.04 -17.37 -4.42
C LEU A 176 -5.54 -17.67 -5.83
N ARG A 177 -6.79 -17.29 -6.10
CA ARG A 177 -7.41 -17.29 -7.42
C ARG A 177 -7.93 -15.89 -7.73
N HIS A 178 -7.57 -15.34 -8.89
CA HIS A 178 -8.00 -14.02 -9.29
C HIS A 178 -9.50 -14.06 -9.66
N PRO A 179 -10.32 -13.10 -9.22
CA PRO A 179 -11.77 -13.18 -9.35
C PRO A 179 -12.29 -12.94 -10.77
N VAL A 180 -11.46 -12.46 -11.70
CA VAL A 180 -11.90 -12.08 -13.06
C VAL A 180 -11.44 -13.09 -14.13
N ASP A 181 -10.14 -13.34 -14.21
CA ASP A 181 -9.51 -14.18 -15.25
C ASP A 181 -9.17 -15.60 -14.77
N ASP A 182 -9.46 -15.92 -13.51
CA ASP A 182 -9.15 -17.20 -12.86
C ASP A 182 -7.64 -17.53 -12.80
N ASP A 183 -6.75 -16.53 -12.90
CA ASP A 183 -5.32 -16.75 -12.69
C ASP A 183 -5.05 -17.27 -11.26
N TYR A 184 -3.96 -18.02 -11.12
CA TYR A 184 -3.57 -18.65 -9.87
C TYR A 184 -2.22 -18.14 -9.38
N MET A 185 -2.14 -17.91 -8.07
CA MET A 185 -0.91 -17.47 -7.43
C MET A 185 -0.78 -18.11 -6.05
N VAL A 186 0.46 -18.35 -5.63
CA VAL A 186 0.81 -18.86 -4.31
C VAL A 186 1.72 -17.85 -3.63
N VAL A 187 1.32 -17.39 -2.45
CA VAL A 187 2.05 -16.38 -1.66
C VAL A 187 2.06 -16.75 -0.18
N GLY A 188 2.87 -16.06 0.61
CA GLY A 188 2.78 -16.14 2.06
C GLY A 188 1.62 -15.32 2.61
N ARG A 189 1.14 -15.66 3.80
CA ARG A 189 0.11 -14.90 4.52
C ARG A 189 0.52 -13.44 4.74
N GLY A 190 1.82 -13.20 4.91
CA GLY A 190 2.39 -11.86 5.08
C GLY A 190 2.28 -10.97 3.83
N ASP A 191 2.08 -11.57 2.66
CA ASP A 191 2.03 -10.89 1.36
C ASP A 191 0.65 -10.28 1.04
N VAL A 192 -0.34 -10.52 1.89
CA VAL A 192 -1.65 -9.87 1.82
C VAL A 192 -1.83 -8.89 2.98
N TRP A 193 -2.53 -7.79 2.73
CA TRP A 193 -2.89 -6.81 3.74
C TRP A 193 -3.97 -7.32 4.70
N GLY A 194 -4.93 -8.10 4.19
CA GLY A 194 -6.06 -8.62 4.96
C GLY A 194 -7.32 -8.75 4.10
N ILE A 195 -8.46 -8.88 4.79
CA ILE A 195 -9.78 -8.96 4.15
C ILE A 195 -10.26 -7.54 3.82
N PRO A 196 -10.69 -7.26 2.57
CA PRO A 196 -11.17 -5.94 2.18
C PRO A 196 -12.44 -5.53 2.94
N LYS A 197 -12.62 -4.23 3.16
CA LYS A 197 -13.88 -3.70 3.67
C LYS A 197 -14.99 -3.83 2.61
N PRO A 198 -16.28 -3.90 3.02
CA PRO A 198 -17.39 -3.92 2.07
C PRO A 198 -17.37 -2.71 1.11
N GLU A 199 -17.12 -1.51 1.60
CA GLU A 199 -17.03 -0.29 0.78
C GLU A 199 -15.89 -0.35 -0.24
N THR A 200 -14.78 -1.03 0.08
CA THR A 200 -13.68 -1.26 -0.86
C THR A 200 -14.14 -2.14 -2.02
N LEU A 201 -14.89 -3.21 -1.73
CA LEU A 201 -15.43 -4.12 -2.74
C LEU A 201 -16.47 -3.41 -3.63
N GLU A 202 -17.34 -2.57 -3.05
CA GLU A 202 -18.31 -1.77 -3.79
C GLU A 202 -17.64 -0.76 -4.73
N TRP A 203 -16.58 -0.10 -4.25
CA TRP A 203 -15.76 0.79 -5.06
C TRP A 203 -15.09 0.05 -6.22
N LEU A 204 -14.47 -1.11 -5.96
CA LEU A 204 -13.86 -1.94 -7.01
C LEU A 204 -14.90 -2.42 -8.03
N ALA A 205 -16.09 -2.83 -7.59
CA ALA A 205 -17.17 -3.24 -8.50
C ALA A 205 -17.64 -2.09 -9.40
N THR A 206 -17.64 -0.86 -8.89
CA THR A 206 -17.96 0.34 -9.67
C THR A 206 -16.86 0.66 -10.68
N LEU A 207 -15.60 0.50 -10.29
CA LEU A 207 -14.43 0.82 -11.11
C LEU A 207 -14.14 -0.24 -12.20
N TYR A 208 -14.42 -1.52 -11.90
CA TYR A 208 -14.14 -2.66 -12.77
C TYR A 208 -15.39 -3.52 -13.04
N PRO A 209 -16.17 -3.20 -14.08
CA PRO A 209 -17.40 -3.94 -14.42
C PRO A 209 -17.20 -5.45 -14.60
N ALA A 210 -16.03 -5.87 -15.09
CA ALA A 210 -15.67 -7.27 -15.29
C ALA A 210 -15.74 -8.11 -14.00
N LEU A 211 -15.55 -7.49 -12.82
CA LEU A 211 -15.69 -8.16 -11.52
C LEU A 211 -17.13 -8.60 -11.28
N VAL A 212 -18.11 -7.75 -11.62
CA VAL A 212 -19.54 -8.01 -11.43
C VAL A 212 -20.03 -9.03 -12.45
N GLU A 213 -19.63 -8.88 -13.71
CA GLU A 213 -19.99 -9.81 -14.80
C GLU A 213 -19.51 -11.23 -14.49
N LYS A 214 -18.27 -11.39 -14.04
CA LYS A 214 -17.70 -12.70 -13.70
C LYS A 214 -18.38 -13.32 -12.49
N ALA A 215 -18.67 -12.54 -11.45
CA ALA A 215 -19.37 -13.01 -10.27
C ALA A 215 -20.78 -13.53 -10.60
N ALA A 216 -21.52 -12.84 -11.49
CA ALA A 216 -22.84 -13.28 -11.96
C ALA A 216 -22.77 -14.61 -12.71
N LEU A 217 -21.81 -14.76 -13.63
CA LEU A 217 -21.59 -16.01 -14.37
C LEU A 217 -21.26 -17.18 -13.43
N GLN A 218 -20.42 -16.96 -12.41
CA GLN A 218 -20.07 -17.99 -11.43
C GLN A 218 -21.29 -18.42 -10.59
N ALA A 219 -22.16 -17.49 -10.22
CA ALA A 219 -23.38 -17.79 -9.47
C ALA A 219 -24.38 -18.62 -10.29
N GLU A 220 -24.54 -18.31 -11.59
CA GLU A 220 -25.37 -19.09 -12.51
C GLU A 220 -24.84 -20.52 -12.66
N THR A 221 -23.53 -20.70 -12.87
CA THR A 221 -22.93 -22.04 -12.99
C THR A 221 -23.08 -22.89 -11.72
N ALA A 222 -22.95 -22.27 -10.53
CA ALA A 222 -23.12 -22.98 -9.27
C ALA A 222 -24.57 -23.44 -9.04
N ALA A 223 -25.55 -22.60 -9.42
CA ALA A 223 -26.97 -22.94 -9.34
C ALA A 223 -27.34 -24.10 -10.28
N ASP A 224 -26.78 -24.12 -11.50
CA ASP A 224 -26.99 -25.20 -12.46
C ASP A 224 -26.38 -26.53 -11.98
N GLU A 225 -25.20 -26.51 -11.38
CA GLU A 225 -24.56 -27.70 -10.80
C GLU A 225 -25.33 -28.25 -9.59
N GLU A 226 -25.95 -27.39 -8.79
CA GLU A 226 -26.78 -27.78 -7.65
C GLU A 226 -28.14 -28.34 -8.09
N LEU A 227 -28.72 -27.84 -9.19
CA LEU A 227 -29.92 -28.41 -9.83
C LEU A 227 -29.67 -29.79 -10.47
N CYS A 228 -28.44 -30.08 -10.88
CA CYS A 228 -28.06 -31.34 -11.51
C CYS A 228 -27.66 -32.46 -10.51
N ARG A 229 -27.69 -32.18 -9.19
CA ARG A 229 -27.40 -33.15 -8.12
C ARG A 229 -28.68 -33.67 -7.46
#